data_AF-A0A848UUD7-F1
#
_entry.id   AF-A0A848UUD7-F1
#
_cell.length_a   1.000
_cell.length_b   1.000
_cell.length_c   1.000
_cell.angle_alpha   90.00
_cell.angle_beta   90.00
_cell.angle_gamma   90.00
#
_symmetry.space_group_name_H-M   'P 1'
#
loop_
_entity.id
_entity.type
_entity.pdbx_description
1 polymer ?
#
loop_
_entity_poly.entity_id
_entity_poly.type
_entity_poly.pdbx_seq_one_letter_code
_entity_poly.pdbx_strand_id
1 'polypeptide(L)'
;MSEEKDMSFLDHLSELRTRLMRSIIAAAVFAVVLFIFKDALMKVLFGPASTDFVTFQLMCKLSHALDLGEQLCIQEIPYTIQSVKIAGPFFAHMTAALIGGLVLAFPYIFWQVWQ
;
A
#
# COMPACT_ATOMS: atom_id res chain seq x y z
N MET A 1 -19.71 6.85 41.68
CA MET A 1 -18.79 7.79 42.35
C MET A 1 -17.99 8.45 41.24
N SER A 2 -18.31 9.71 40.99
CA SER A 2 -17.92 10.52 39.85
C SER A 2 -16.47 10.97 40.00
N GLU A 3 -15.59 10.46 39.15
CA GLU A 3 -14.40 11.19 38.68
C GLU A 3 -14.44 11.11 37.14
N GLU A 4 -15.37 11.87 36.54
CA GLU A 4 -15.10 12.52 35.27
C GLU A 4 -13.93 13.46 35.55
N LYS A 5 -12.72 12.91 35.42
CA LYS A 5 -11.52 13.72 35.37
C LYS A 5 -11.62 14.47 34.06
N ASP A 6 -12.07 15.72 34.12
CA ASP A 6 -11.84 16.72 33.09
C ASP A 6 -10.34 16.71 32.79
N MET A 7 -9.94 15.87 31.83
CA MET A 7 -8.55 15.80 31.40
C MET A 7 -8.26 17.12 30.71
N SER A 8 -7.38 17.91 31.32
CA SER A 8 -6.89 19.17 30.78
C SER A 8 -6.46 18.97 29.33
N PHE A 9 -6.74 19.94 28.46
CA PHE A 9 -6.33 19.93 27.04
C PHE A 9 -4.82 19.60 26.85
N LEU A 10 -3.99 19.84 27.86
CA LEU A 10 -2.57 19.49 27.88
C LEU A 10 -2.30 17.99 28.11
N ASP A 11 -3.11 17.30 28.91
CA ASP A 11 -3.02 15.85 29.10
C ASP A 11 -3.46 15.10 27.83
N HIS A 12 -4.45 15.64 27.10
CA HIS A 12 -4.85 15.10 25.79
C HIS A 12 -3.73 15.18 24.73
N LEU A 13 -2.92 16.25 24.75
CA LEU A 13 -1.73 16.38 23.89
C LEU A 13 -0.58 15.43 24.29
N SER A 14 -0.45 15.11 25.58
CA SER A 14 0.56 14.16 26.08
C SER A 14 0.28 12.72 25.62
N GLU A 15 -0.99 12.37 25.54
CA GLU A 15 -1.47 11.07 25.07
C GLU A 15 -1.29 10.93 23.55
N LEU A 16 -1.61 12.00 22.79
CA LEU A 16 -1.44 12.04 21.34
C LEU A 16 0.01 11.77 20.92
N ARG A 17 1.01 12.38 21.59
CA ARG A 17 2.43 12.16 21.26
C ARG A 17 2.83 10.70 21.46
N THR A 18 2.39 10.09 22.56
CA THR A 18 2.75 8.71 22.92
C THR A 18 2.10 7.71 21.96
N ARG A 19 0.85 7.96 21.56
CA ARG A 19 0.14 7.19 20.54
C ARG A 19 0.77 7.36 19.16
N LEU A 20 1.17 8.59 18.78
CA LEU A 20 1.85 8.89 17.52
C LEU A 20 3.23 8.21 17.42
N MET A 21 4.02 8.20 18.50
CA MET A 21 5.31 7.50 18.50
C MET A 21 5.13 5.98 18.32
N ARG A 22 4.13 5.37 18.97
CA ARG A 22 3.84 3.93 18.80
C ARG A 22 3.34 3.60 17.39
N SER A 23 2.53 4.47 16.79
CA SER A 23 2.03 4.27 15.43
C SER A 23 3.14 4.40 14.38
N ILE A 24 4.06 5.37 14.55
CA ILE A 24 5.25 5.52 13.71
C ILE A 24 6.17 4.29 13.84
N ILE A 25 6.37 3.79 15.06
CA ILE A 25 7.18 2.58 15.27
C ILE A 25 6.54 1.37 14.58
N ALA A 26 5.23 1.19 14.72
CA ALA A 26 4.52 0.11 14.03
C ALA A 26 4.65 0.23 12.50
N ALA A 27 4.44 1.42 11.94
CA ALA A 27 4.62 1.68 10.51
C ALA A 27 6.07 1.42 10.04
N ALA A 28 7.06 1.81 10.83
CA ALA A 28 8.47 1.56 10.55
C ALA A 28 8.78 0.05 10.53
N VAL A 29 8.22 -0.72 11.47
CA VAL A 29 8.38 -2.19 11.51
C VAL A 29 7.78 -2.83 10.26
N PHE A 30 6.54 -2.48 9.89
CA PHE A 30 5.91 -3.00 8.67
C PHE A 30 6.66 -2.59 7.39
N ALA A 31 7.19 -1.37 7.33
CA ALA A 31 8.01 -0.91 6.22
C ALA A 31 9.34 -1.69 6.10
N VAL A 32 10.02 -1.95 7.23
CA VAL A 32 11.26 -2.76 7.24
C VAL A 32 10.98 -4.20 6.80
N VAL A 33 9.88 -4.80 7.27
CA VAL A 33 9.47 -6.14 6.85
C VAL A 33 9.22 -6.18 5.34
N LEU A 34 8.47 -5.23 4.78
CA LEU A 34 8.26 -5.16 3.32
C LEU A 34 9.54 -4.90 2.54
N PHE A 35 10.48 -4.13 3.10
CA PHE A 35 11.78 -3.89 2.49
C PHE A 35 12.61 -5.18 2.38
N ILE A 36 12.55 -6.05 3.40
CA ILE A 36 13.16 -7.39 3.35
C ILE A 36 12.48 -8.26 2.28
N PHE A 37 11.14 -8.21 2.19
CA PHE A 37 10.34 -8.95 1.20
C PHE A 37 10.19 -8.22 -0.15
N LYS A 38 11.27 -7.58 -0.64
CA LYS A 38 11.28 -6.79 -1.89
C LYS A 38 10.72 -7.53 -3.11
N ASP A 39 10.94 -8.85 -3.20
CA ASP A 39 10.58 -9.65 -4.37
C ASP A 39 9.06 -9.85 -4.49
N ALA A 40 8.36 -9.94 -3.37
CA ALA A 40 6.90 -9.99 -3.35
C ALA A 40 6.29 -8.63 -3.72
N LEU A 41 6.87 -7.55 -3.18
CA LEU A 41 6.42 -6.19 -3.46
C LEU A 41 6.64 -5.79 -4.93
N MET A 42 7.78 -6.19 -5.52
CA MET A 42 8.06 -5.99 -6.94
C MET A 42 7.06 -6.70 -7.85
N LYS A 43 6.70 -7.96 -7.53
CA LYS A 43 5.69 -8.71 -8.29
C LYS A 43 4.32 -8.04 -8.24
N VAL A 44 3.94 -7.42 -7.12
CA VAL A 44 2.69 -6.66 -7.00
C VAL A 44 2.79 -5.33 -7.75
N LEU A 45 3.91 -4.61 -7.62
CA LEU A 45 4.08 -3.28 -8.22
C LEU A 45 4.21 -3.32 -9.74
N PHE A 46 4.91 -4.32 -10.28
CA PHE A 46 4.99 -4.58 -11.73
C PHE A 46 3.91 -5.56 -12.20
N GLY A 47 3.01 -6.00 -11.33
CA GLY A 47 1.89 -6.87 -11.70
C GLY A 47 0.99 -6.27 -12.80
N PRO A 48 0.62 -4.97 -12.74
CA PRO A 48 -0.15 -4.31 -13.80
C PRO A 48 0.67 -4.04 -15.08
N ALA A 49 2.00 -4.14 -15.00
CA ALA A 49 2.90 -4.00 -16.15
C ALA A 49 2.92 -5.26 -17.03
N SER A 50 2.49 -6.40 -16.47
CA SER A 50 2.24 -7.65 -17.19
C SER A 50 0.75 -7.81 -17.45
N THR A 51 0.40 -8.23 -18.66
CA THR A 51 -0.96 -8.52 -19.11
C THR A 51 -1.66 -9.65 -18.32
N ASP A 52 -0.96 -10.30 -17.40
CA ASP A 52 -1.45 -11.35 -16.49
C ASP A 52 -2.14 -10.84 -15.20
N PHE A 53 -2.40 -9.53 -15.07
CA PHE A 53 -3.13 -9.04 -13.90
C PHE A 53 -4.57 -9.59 -13.89
N VAL A 54 -5.00 -10.13 -12.75
CA VAL A 54 -6.32 -10.78 -12.57
C VAL A 54 -7.46 -9.91 -13.10
N THR A 55 -7.37 -8.59 -12.95
CA THR A 55 -8.36 -7.64 -13.48
C THR A 55 -8.54 -7.74 -15.00
N PHE A 56 -7.45 -7.84 -15.78
CA PHE A 56 -7.54 -7.93 -17.25
C PHE A 56 -8.07 -9.30 -17.70
N GLN A 57 -7.66 -10.38 -17.03
CA GLN A 57 -8.23 -11.71 -17.28
C GLN A 57 -9.72 -11.78 -16.92
N LEU A 58 -10.14 -11.11 -15.84
CA LEU A 58 -11.54 -11.06 -15.41
C LEU A 58 -12.38 -10.23 -16.40
N MET A 59 -11.88 -9.08 -16.84
CA MET A 59 -12.53 -8.27 -17.88
C MET A 59 -12.64 -9.03 -19.20
N CYS A 60 -11.62 -9.81 -19.57
CA CYS A 60 -11.63 -10.59 -20.80
C CYS A 60 -12.63 -11.77 -20.73
N LYS A 61 -12.74 -12.42 -19.57
CA LYS A 61 -13.81 -13.40 -19.28
C LYS A 61 -15.21 -12.78 -19.29
N LEU A 62 -15.35 -11.56 -18.76
CA LEU A 62 -16.63 -10.83 -18.74
C LEU A 62 -17.04 -10.39 -20.16
N SER A 63 -16.09 -9.98 -21.00
CA SER A 63 -16.31 -9.63 -22.41
C SER A 63 -16.80 -10.83 -23.22
N HIS A 64 -16.18 -11.99 -23.02
CA HIS A 64 -16.65 -13.25 -23.62
C HIS A 64 -18.03 -13.68 -23.12
N ALA A 65 -18.37 -13.42 -21.86
CA ALA A 65 -19.69 -13.72 -21.31
C ALA A 65 -20.80 -12.76 -21.82
N LEU A 66 -20.43 -11.58 -22.33
CA LEU A 66 -21.34 -10.55 -22.83
C LEU A 66 -21.39 -10.46 -24.37
N ASP A 67 -20.74 -11.39 -25.09
CA ASP A 67 -20.67 -11.45 -26.56
C ASP A 67 -20.11 -10.17 -27.23
N LEU A 68 -19.31 -9.40 -26.49
CA LEU A 68 -18.66 -8.15 -26.96
C LEU A 68 -17.29 -8.41 -27.64
N GLY A 69 -16.97 -9.67 -27.92
CA GLY A 69 -15.71 -10.07 -28.57
C GLY A 69 -14.45 -9.71 -27.78
N GLU A 70 -13.33 -9.52 -28.48
CA GLU A 70 -12.01 -9.22 -27.88
C GLU A 70 -11.68 -7.72 -27.81
N GLN A 71 -12.64 -6.83 -28.07
CA GLN A 71 -12.39 -5.38 -28.13
C GLN A 71 -12.00 -4.76 -26.79
N LEU A 72 -12.38 -5.41 -25.68
CA LEU A 72 -12.05 -5.00 -24.31
C LEU A 72 -10.84 -5.77 -23.73
N CYS A 73 -10.27 -6.72 -24.48
CA CYS A 73 -9.12 -7.49 -24.03
C CYS A 73 -7.82 -6.79 -24.43
N ILE A 74 -7.13 -6.22 -23.44
CA ILE A 74 -5.82 -5.61 -23.61
C ILE A 74 -4.77 -6.74 -23.66
N GLN A 75 -4.50 -7.26 -24.85
CA GLN A 75 -3.59 -8.41 -25.05
C GLN A 75 -2.13 -8.00 -25.15
N GLU A 76 -1.84 -6.79 -25.63
CA GLU A 76 -0.47 -6.34 -25.86
C GLU A 76 -0.34 -4.88 -25.43
N ILE A 77 0.43 -4.64 -24.38
CA ILE A 77 0.91 -3.31 -24.03
C ILE A 77 2.35 -3.24 -24.58
N PRO A 78 2.59 -2.67 -25.77
CA PRO A 78 3.91 -2.64 -26.41
C PRO A 78 4.79 -1.57 -25.76
N TYR A 79 5.07 -1.70 -24.47
CA TYR A 79 6.00 -0.83 -23.76
C TYR A 79 7.12 -1.66 -23.15
N THR A 80 8.35 -1.31 -23.52
CA THR A 80 9.54 -1.84 -22.86
C THR A 80 9.80 -1.00 -21.63
N ILE A 81 9.72 -1.60 -20.43
CA ILE A 81 10.09 -0.92 -19.19
C ILE A 81 11.58 -0.57 -19.28
N GLN A 82 11.87 0.70 -19.56
CA GLN A 82 13.24 1.20 -19.61
C GLN A 82 13.52 2.07 -18.39
N SER A 83 14.60 1.71 -17.68
CA SER A 83 15.10 2.51 -16.56
C SER A 83 15.87 3.71 -17.09
N VAL A 84 15.14 4.79 -17.41
CA VAL A 84 15.73 6.07 -17.90
C VAL A 84 16.70 6.66 -16.87
N LYS A 85 16.51 6.34 -15.59
CA LYS A 85 17.38 6.76 -14.48
C LYS A 85 18.14 5.55 -13.92
N ILE A 86 19.45 5.70 -13.71
CA ILE A 86 20.32 4.67 -13.12
C ILE A 86 19.82 4.25 -11.72
N ALA A 87 19.29 5.20 -10.95
CA ALA A 87 18.71 4.94 -9.64
C ALA A 87 17.18 4.69 -9.66
N GLY A 88 16.54 4.67 -10.83
CA GLY A 88 15.07 4.59 -10.96
C GLY A 88 14.43 3.38 -10.25
N PRO A 89 14.89 2.14 -10.54
CA PRO A 89 14.37 0.94 -9.87
C PRO A 89 14.54 0.99 -8.35
N PHE A 90 15.70 1.44 -7.86
CA PHE A 90 15.96 1.57 -6.43
C PHE A 90 14.98 2.54 -5.73
N PHE A 91 14.80 3.74 -6.29
CA PHE A 91 13.87 4.73 -5.74
C PHE A 91 12.42 4.23 -5.79
N ALA A 92 12.04 3.49 -6.84
CA ALA A 92 10.72 2.86 -6.94
C ALA A 92 10.49 1.83 -5.83
N HIS A 93 11.47 0.96 -5.54
CA HIS A 93 11.39 0.01 -4.43
C HIS A 93 11.28 0.70 -3.07
N MET A 94 12.12 1.71 -2.82
CA MET A 94 12.11 2.43 -1.55
C MET A 94 10.76 3.11 -1.30
N THR A 95 10.22 3.79 -2.32
CA THR A 95 8.95 4.49 -2.22
C THR A 95 7.79 3.50 -2.06
N ALA A 96 7.81 2.41 -2.83
CA ALA A 96 6.79 1.37 -2.74
C ALA A 96 6.81 0.66 -1.37
N ALA A 97 7.97 0.40 -0.80
CA ALA A 97 8.08 -0.24 0.52
C ALA A 97 7.58 0.70 1.63
N LEU A 98 7.86 1.99 1.53
CA LEU A 98 7.40 3.00 2.49
C LEU A 98 5.88 3.17 2.43
N ILE A 99 5.31 3.33 1.22
CA ILE A 99 3.87 3.45 1.03
C ILE A 99 3.17 2.13 1.40
N GLY A 100 3.69 0.99 0.96
CA GLY A 100 3.13 -0.32 1.30
C GLY A 100 3.16 -0.59 2.81
N GLY A 101 4.24 -0.19 3.49
CA GLY A 101 4.36 -0.32 4.95
C GLY A 101 3.33 0.52 5.68
N LEU A 102 3.09 1.74 5.20
CA LEU A 102 2.04 2.62 5.71
C LEU A 102 0.63 2.05 5.47
N VAL A 103 0.36 1.49 4.28
CA VAL A 103 -0.93 0.87 3.95
C VAL A 103 -1.21 -0.35 4.82
N LEU A 104 -0.21 -1.20 5.06
CA LEU A 104 -0.37 -2.35 5.96
C LEU A 104 -0.49 -1.94 7.43
N ALA A 105 0.18 -0.86 7.84
CA ALA A 105 0.06 -0.30 9.18
C ALA A 105 -1.24 0.46 9.39
N PHE A 106 -1.96 0.82 8.33
CA PHE A 106 -3.18 1.64 8.37
C PHE A 106 -4.25 1.13 9.35
N PRO A 107 -4.59 -0.18 9.41
CA PRO A 107 -5.58 -0.68 10.37
C PRO A 107 -5.12 -0.50 11.82
N TYR A 108 -3.82 -0.69 12.08
CA TYR A 108 -3.23 -0.52 13.41
C TYR A 108 -3.18 0.96 13.82
N ILE A 109 -2.82 1.85 12.89
CA ILE A 109 -2.82 3.31 13.12
C ILE A 109 -4.25 3.78 13.45
N PHE A 110 -5.25 3.36 12.68
CA PHE A 110 -6.65 3.71 12.92
C PHE A 110 -7.15 3.20 14.26
N TRP A 111 -6.81 1.96 14.64
CA TRP A 111 -7.15 1.42 15.94
C TRP A 111 -6.52 2.24 17.09
N GLN A 112 -5.26 2.64 16.95
CA GLN A 112 -4.54 3.44 17.96
C GLN A 112 -5.05 4.89 18.07
N VAL A 113 -5.61 5.44 16.99
CA VAL A 113 -6.22 6.78 16.94
C VAL A 113 -7.64 6.79 17.49
N TRP A 114 -8.38 5.69 17.32
CA TRP A 114 -9.77 5.60 17.76
C TRP A 114 -9.92 5.12 19.21
N GLN A 115 -8.91 4.42 19.74
CA GLN A 115 -8.73 4.20 21.17
C GLN A 115 -8.24 5.48 21.84
#